data_AF-A0A3B6IV52-F1
#
_entry.id   AF-A0A3B6IV52-F1
#
_cell.length_a   1.000
_cell.length_b   1.000
_cell.length_c   1.000
_cell.angle_alpha   90.00
_cell.angle_beta   90.00
_cell.angle_gamma   90.00
#
_symmetry.space_group_name_H-M   'P 1'
#
loop_
_entity.id
_entity.type
_entity.pdbx_description
1 polymer ?
#
loop_
_entity_poly.entity_id
_entity_poly.type
_entity_poly.pdbx_seq_one_letter_code
_entity_poly.pdbx_strand_id
1 'polypeptide(L)'
;MAVVGVLALQGSYNEHMSALRRIGVKGVEVRKPEQLHGLDSLIIPGGESTTMAKLANYHNLFPALREFVGAGKPVWGTCAGLIFLANKAVGQKLGGQELVGGLDCTVHRNFFGSQLQSFETELSVPMLAEKEGGSNTCRGVFIRAPAILEVGSDVEILAECPVPSGRPSITIPSAEGVEMCVSGCSFYSSTLLTKCFEKYYYMSSGYPDGSLVENILQITLSLLCTDLQCILPWQEEVYSKDRVIVAVRQGNILATAFHPELTSDCRWHRFFLDMDRESHPKAFSALSLSSSSRGSEGGSKTKPFDLPIFE
;
A
#
# COMPACT_ATOMS: atom_id res chain seq x y z
N MET A 1 -8.85 -25.99 6.07
CA MET A 1 -7.59 -25.24 6.21
C MET A 1 -7.82 -23.89 5.58
N ALA A 2 -7.35 -22.80 6.21
CA ALA A 2 -7.50 -21.45 5.67
C ALA A 2 -6.87 -21.36 4.27
N VAL A 3 -7.59 -20.76 3.32
CA VAL A 3 -7.15 -20.52 1.95
C VAL A 3 -6.66 -19.09 1.84
N VAL A 4 -5.33 -18.92 1.82
CA VAL A 4 -4.68 -17.61 1.74
C VAL A 4 -4.39 -17.26 0.28
N GLY A 5 -4.98 -16.18 -0.22
CA GLY A 5 -4.61 -15.62 -1.51
C GLY A 5 -3.34 -14.80 -1.44
N VAL A 6 -2.55 -14.82 -2.52
CA VAL A 6 -1.45 -13.87 -2.74
C VAL A 6 -1.63 -13.24 -4.12
N LEU A 7 -1.76 -11.91 -4.18
CA LEU A 7 -1.90 -11.19 -5.45
C LEU A 7 -0.61 -11.37 -6.28
N ALA A 8 -0.75 -11.97 -7.46
CA ALA A 8 0.37 -12.44 -8.28
C ALA A 8 0.43 -11.73 -9.65
N LEU A 9 0.20 -10.41 -9.65
CA LEU A 9 0.32 -9.56 -10.84
C LEU A 9 1.78 -9.24 -11.18
N GLN A 10 2.54 -8.85 -10.15
CA GLN A 10 3.96 -8.53 -10.20
C GLN A 10 4.46 -8.54 -8.74
N GLY A 11 5.78 -8.64 -8.54
CA GLY A 11 6.40 -8.43 -7.23
C GLY A 11 6.76 -9.73 -6.51
N SER A 12 6.98 -9.64 -5.20
CA SER A 12 7.53 -10.71 -4.36
C SER A 12 6.49 -11.74 -3.91
N TYR A 13 5.55 -12.10 -4.80
CA TYR A 13 4.48 -13.05 -4.46
C TYR A 13 5.05 -14.46 -4.23
N ASN A 14 6.10 -14.87 -4.96
CA ASN A 14 6.74 -16.17 -4.79
C ASN A 14 7.36 -16.33 -3.39
N GLU A 15 7.92 -15.25 -2.85
CA GLU A 15 8.55 -15.20 -1.54
C GLU A 15 7.48 -15.31 -0.45
N HIS A 16 6.35 -14.63 -0.59
CA HIS A 16 5.19 -14.85 0.29
C HIS A 16 4.68 -16.29 0.21
N MET A 17 4.56 -16.87 -0.99
CA MET A 17 4.16 -18.27 -1.17
C MET A 17 5.15 -19.23 -0.52
N SER A 18 6.46 -18.93 -0.58
CA SER A 18 7.49 -19.69 0.11
C SER A 18 7.38 -19.57 1.62
N ALA A 19 7.15 -18.37 2.15
CA ALA A 19 7.02 -18.14 3.59
C ALA A 19 5.79 -18.87 4.16
N LEU A 20 4.64 -18.81 3.46
CA LEU A 20 3.45 -19.59 3.82
C LEU A 20 3.73 -21.09 3.85
N ARG A 21 4.46 -21.61 2.85
CA ARG A 21 4.84 -23.02 2.80
C ARG A 21 5.74 -23.43 3.96
N ARG A 22 6.67 -22.58 4.40
CA ARG A 22 7.54 -22.85 5.58
C ARG A 22 6.74 -23.01 6.86
N ILE A 23 5.58 -22.38 6.97
CA ILE A 23 4.68 -22.49 8.13
C ILE A 23 3.50 -23.44 7.88
N GLY A 24 3.57 -24.28 6.84
CA GLY A 24 2.58 -25.33 6.59
C GLY A 24 1.27 -24.86 5.95
N VAL A 25 1.21 -23.64 5.41
CA VAL A 25 0.02 -23.09 4.74
C VAL A 25 0.20 -23.11 3.23
N LYS A 26 -0.85 -23.56 2.53
CA LYS A 26 -0.91 -23.53 1.07
C LYS A 26 -1.53 -22.21 0.62
N GLY A 27 -0.71 -21.33 0.03
CA GLY A 27 -1.19 -20.13 -0.64
C GLY A 27 -1.77 -20.43 -2.03
N VAL A 28 -2.63 -19.53 -2.52
CA VAL A 28 -3.21 -19.54 -3.87
C VAL A 28 -2.87 -18.23 -4.57
N GLU A 29 -2.41 -18.29 -5.81
CA GLU A 29 -2.09 -17.10 -6.59
C GLU A 29 -3.37 -16.47 -7.16
N VAL A 30 -3.51 -15.16 -6.98
CA VAL A 30 -4.63 -14.36 -7.48
C VAL A 30 -4.16 -13.46 -8.60
N ARG A 31 -4.69 -13.64 -9.81
CA ARG A 31 -4.40 -12.81 -10.99
C ARG A 31 -5.66 -12.21 -11.61
N LYS A 32 -6.83 -12.74 -11.28
CA LYS A 32 -8.13 -12.35 -11.82
C LYS A 32 -9.16 -12.19 -10.70
N PRO A 33 -10.21 -11.36 -10.91
CA PRO A 33 -11.24 -11.11 -9.91
C PRO A 33 -11.89 -12.38 -9.36
N GLU A 34 -12.20 -13.36 -10.22
CA GLU A 34 -12.95 -14.55 -9.84
C GLU A 34 -12.18 -15.46 -8.87
N GLN A 35 -10.85 -15.30 -8.81
CA GLN A 35 -9.97 -16.06 -7.91
C GLN A 35 -9.97 -15.54 -6.48
N LEU A 36 -10.60 -14.37 -6.23
CA LEU A 36 -10.83 -13.86 -4.88
C LEU A 36 -11.97 -14.61 -4.16
N HIS A 37 -12.84 -15.27 -4.92
CA HIS A 37 -13.95 -16.05 -4.36
C HIS A 37 -13.43 -17.27 -3.58
N GLY A 38 -13.98 -17.48 -2.38
CA GLY A 38 -13.63 -18.62 -1.53
C GLY A 38 -12.28 -18.50 -0.81
N LEU A 39 -11.57 -17.38 -0.94
CA LEU A 39 -10.41 -17.09 -0.09
C LEU A 39 -10.86 -16.63 1.30
N ASP A 40 -10.12 -17.04 2.33
CA ASP A 40 -10.36 -16.62 3.71
C ASP A 40 -9.63 -15.30 4.00
N SER A 41 -8.43 -15.13 3.43
CA SER A 41 -7.59 -13.95 3.60
C SER A 41 -6.74 -13.67 2.35
N LEU A 42 -6.20 -12.45 2.24
CA LEU A 42 -5.44 -11.99 1.07
C LEU A 42 -4.15 -11.27 1.46
N ILE A 43 -3.05 -11.60 0.79
CA ILE A 43 -1.79 -10.86 0.83
C ILE A 43 -1.62 -10.08 -0.48
N ILE A 44 -1.37 -8.78 -0.37
CA ILE A 44 -0.94 -7.91 -1.47
C ILE A 44 0.58 -7.68 -1.30
N PRO A 45 1.43 -8.29 -2.13
CA PRO A 45 2.86 -8.32 -1.89
C PRO A 45 3.53 -6.99 -2.26
N GLY A 46 4.80 -6.86 -1.86
CA GLY A 46 5.67 -5.81 -2.34
C GLY A 46 6.04 -5.98 -3.81
N GLY A 47 6.41 -4.86 -4.47
CA GLY A 47 6.66 -4.83 -5.91
C GLY A 47 6.75 -3.40 -6.43
N GLU A 48 6.48 -3.22 -7.72
CA GLU A 48 6.36 -1.91 -8.34
C GLU A 48 4.88 -1.51 -8.38
N SER A 49 4.47 -0.66 -7.43
CA SER A 49 3.07 -0.29 -7.22
C SER A 49 2.39 0.30 -8.46
N THR A 50 3.07 1.08 -9.31
CA THR A 50 2.42 1.63 -10.51
C THR A 50 2.12 0.56 -11.56
N THR A 51 3.02 -0.41 -11.72
CA THR A 51 2.88 -1.54 -12.64
C THR A 51 1.79 -2.46 -12.15
N MET A 52 1.79 -2.78 -10.85
CA MET A 52 0.71 -3.55 -10.23
C MET A 52 -0.64 -2.86 -10.43
N ALA A 53 -0.73 -1.54 -10.27
CA ALA A 53 -1.97 -0.79 -10.44
C ALA A 53 -2.44 -0.80 -11.90
N LYS A 54 -1.53 -0.64 -12.87
CA LYS A 54 -1.85 -0.77 -14.30
C LYS A 54 -2.36 -2.16 -14.67
N LEU A 55 -1.71 -3.21 -14.15
CA LEU A 55 -2.14 -4.60 -14.37
C LEU A 55 -3.49 -4.89 -13.69
N ALA A 56 -3.70 -4.38 -12.47
CA ALA A 56 -4.96 -4.50 -11.76
C ALA A 56 -6.10 -3.82 -12.53
N ASN A 57 -5.85 -2.64 -13.09
CA ASN A 57 -6.82 -1.94 -13.96
C ASN A 57 -7.10 -2.70 -15.25
N TYR A 58 -6.06 -3.21 -15.92
CA TYR A 58 -6.22 -4.02 -17.11
C TYR A 58 -7.10 -5.26 -16.89
N HIS A 59 -7.03 -5.86 -15.70
CA HIS A 59 -7.84 -7.02 -15.31
C HIS A 59 -9.12 -6.69 -14.53
N ASN A 60 -9.48 -5.40 -14.42
CA ASN A 60 -10.63 -4.94 -13.62
C ASN A 60 -10.66 -5.48 -12.18
N LEU A 61 -9.50 -5.53 -11.53
CA LEU A 61 -9.33 -6.09 -10.19
C LEU A 61 -9.72 -5.13 -9.06
N PHE A 62 -9.63 -3.81 -9.26
CA PHE A 62 -9.88 -2.84 -8.19
C PHE A 62 -11.28 -2.97 -7.54
N PRO A 63 -12.38 -3.12 -8.30
CA PRO A 63 -13.70 -3.33 -7.70
C PRO A 63 -13.74 -4.57 -6.81
N ALA A 64 -13.18 -5.70 -7.28
CA ALA A 64 -13.17 -6.95 -6.53
C ALA A 64 -12.25 -6.91 -5.31
N LEU A 65 -11.12 -6.19 -5.38
CA LEU A 65 -10.24 -5.96 -4.24
C LEU A 65 -10.92 -5.10 -3.17
N ARG A 66 -11.64 -4.04 -3.57
CA ARG A 66 -12.40 -3.20 -2.64
C ARG A 66 -13.51 -3.99 -1.95
N GLU A 67 -14.23 -4.82 -2.71
CA GLU A 67 -15.23 -5.72 -2.15
C GLU A 67 -14.61 -6.70 -1.14
N PHE A 68 -13.47 -7.30 -1.48
CA PHE A 68 -12.77 -8.24 -0.58
C PHE A 68 -12.33 -7.55 0.72
N VAL A 69 -11.73 -6.37 0.63
CA VAL A 69 -11.32 -5.58 1.81
C VAL A 69 -12.54 -5.16 2.64
N GLY A 70 -13.62 -4.71 1.98
CA GLY A 70 -14.87 -4.30 2.64
C GLY A 70 -15.65 -5.45 3.29
N ALA A 71 -15.39 -6.70 2.90
CA ALA A 71 -16.03 -7.88 3.47
C ALA A 71 -15.53 -8.24 4.89
N GLY A 72 -14.55 -7.49 5.44
CA GLY A 72 -14.01 -7.72 6.78
C GLY A 72 -13.07 -8.93 6.90
N LYS A 73 -12.66 -9.51 5.76
CA LYS A 73 -11.67 -10.60 5.72
C LYS A 73 -10.26 -10.07 5.93
N PRO A 74 -9.35 -10.84 6.55
CA PRO A 74 -7.99 -10.37 6.77
C PRO A 74 -7.27 -10.03 5.46
N VAL A 75 -6.66 -8.84 5.41
CA VAL A 75 -5.85 -8.41 4.27
C VAL A 75 -4.51 -7.87 4.75
N TRP A 76 -3.43 -8.30 4.13
CA TRP A 76 -2.08 -7.85 4.46
C TRP A 76 -1.38 -7.23 3.26
N GLY A 77 -1.01 -5.94 3.35
CA GLY A 77 -0.21 -5.25 2.36
C GLY A 77 1.24 -5.08 2.78
N THR A 78 2.19 -5.61 2.00
CA THR A 78 3.63 -5.37 2.19
C THR A 78 4.17 -4.40 1.14
N CYS A 79 4.93 -3.38 1.54
CA CYS A 79 5.54 -2.37 0.67
C CYS A 79 4.56 -1.76 -0.37
N ALA A 80 4.54 -2.26 -1.62
CA ALA A 80 3.55 -1.86 -2.62
C ALA A 80 2.10 -2.15 -2.21
N GLY A 81 1.86 -3.26 -1.50
CA GLY A 81 0.55 -3.58 -0.94
C GLY A 81 0.08 -2.61 0.13
N LEU A 82 0.99 -2.08 0.97
CA LEU A 82 0.64 -0.99 1.90
C LEU A 82 0.15 0.23 1.11
N ILE A 83 0.79 0.57 -0.01
CA ILE A 83 0.34 1.68 -0.86
C ILE A 83 -1.07 1.42 -1.39
N PHE A 84 -1.37 0.19 -1.82
CA PHE A 84 -2.71 -0.17 -2.30
C PHE A 84 -3.79 0.01 -1.23
N LEU A 85 -3.51 -0.36 0.02
CA LEU A 85 -4.50 -0.35 1.10
C LEU A 85 -4.71 1.02 1.74
N ALA A 86 -3.75 1.93 1.64
CA ALA A 86 -3.87 3.27 2.20
C ALA A 86 -5.03 4.07 1.60
N ASN A 87 -5.75 4.83 2.44
CA ASN A 87 -6.78 5.77 1.98
C ASN A 87 -6.18 6.96 1.22
N LYS A 88 -4.94 7.36 1.53
CA LYS A 88 -4.25 8.47 0.88
C LYS A 88 -2.79 8.12 0.58
N ALA A 89 -2.33 8.45 -0.63
CA ALA A 89 -0.93 8.30 -1.04
C ALA A 89 -0.36 9.62 -1.58
N VAL A 90 0.85 9.99 -1.12
CA VAL A 90 1.61 11.16 -1.56
C VAL A 90 2.97 10.75 -2.15
N GLY A 91 3.69 11.68 -2.77
CA GLY A 91 4.96 11.40 -3.45
C GLY A 91 4.80 10.67 -4.79
N GLN A 92 3.65 10.84 -5.45
CA GLN A 92 3.32 10.27 -6.76
C GLN A 92 3.55 11.27 -7.89
N LYS A 93 3.81 10.77 -9.10
CA LYS A 93 3.86 11.59 -10.32
C LYS A 93 2.45 12.07 -10.71
N LEU A 94 2.38 13.10 -11.55
CA LEU A 94 1.13 13.63 -12.12
C LEU A 94 0.25 12.49 -12.67
N GLY A 95 -1.04 12.50 -12.31
CA GLY A 95 -2.00 11.44 -12.68
C GLY A 95 -2.33 10.42 -11.59
N GLY A 96 -1.55 10.40 -10.49
CA GLY A 96 -1.84 9.59 -9.31
C GLY A 96 -1.80 8.07 -9.55
N GLN A 97 -2.14 7.31 -8.51
CA GLN A 97 -2.34 5.86 -8.59
C GLN A 97 -3.69 5.52 -7.96
N GLU A 98 -4.46 4.65 -8.62
CA GLU A 98 -5.66 4.10 -8.01
C GLU A 98 -5.31 3.25 -6.79
N LEU A 99 -6.06 3.45 -5.71
CA LEU A 99 -5.90 2.76 -4.43
C LEU A 99 -7.10 1.85 -4.20
N VAL A 100 -6.87 0.76 -3.47
CA VAL A 100 -7.95 -0.09 -2.94
C VAL A 100 -8.58 0.62 -1.74
N GLY A 101 -7.76 1.19 -0.85
CA GLY A 101 -8.23 1.79 0.39
C GLY A 101 -8.63 0.75 1.45
N GLY A 102 -9.16 1.23 2.57
CA GLY A 102 -9.58 0.42 3.71
C GLY A 102 -8.68 0.59 4.93
N LEU A 103 -7.44 1.06 4.75
CA LEU A 103 -6.54 1.45 5.83
C LEU A 103 -6.52 2.97 5.97
N ASP A 104 -6.92 3.46 7.15
CA ASP A 104 -6.99 4.87 7.49
C ASP A 104 -5.60 5.45 7.78
N CYS A 105 -4.80 5.59 6.73
CA CYS A 105 -3.47 6.16 6.81
C CYS A 105 -3.09 6.97 5.58
N THR A 106 -2.18 7.92 5.77
CA THR A 106 -1.47 8.63 4.69
C THR A 106 -0.11 7.99 4.47
N VAL A 107 0.13 7.46 3.27
CA VAL A 107 1.40 6.84 2.89
C VAL A 107 2.22 7.74 1.95
N HIS A 108 3.51 7.88 2.21
CA HIS A 108 4.45 8.51 1.29
C HIS A 108 5.20 7.44 0.48
N ARG A 109 5.11 7.52 -0.85
CA ARG A 109 5.76 6.58 -1.76
C ARG A 109 7.27 6.86 -1.84
N ASN A 110 8.08 5.81 -1.94
CA ASN A 110 9.54 5.92 -2.01
C ASN A 110 10.13 6.86 -0.93
N PHE A 111 9.53 6.88 0.26
CA PHE A 111 9.96 7.74 1.37
C PHE A 111 11.44 7.53 1.68
N PHE A 112 11.92 6.30 1.53
CA PHE A 112 13.31 5.96 1.80
C PHE A 112 14.32 6.31 0.69
N GLY A 113 13.85 6.89 -0.42
CA GLY A 113 14.68 7.37 -1.52
C GLY A 113 14.81 6.37 -2.67
N SER A 114 15.89 6.51 -3.45
CA SER A 114 16.11 5.76 -4.70
C SER A 114 16.50 4.29 -4.48
N GLN A 115 16.56 3.50 -5.55
CA GLN A 115 16.91 2.06 -5.50
C GLN A 115 18.25 1.79 -4.78
N LEU A 116 19.23 2.70 -4.87
CA LEU A 116 20.54 2.61 -4.21
C LEU A 116 20.48 2.80 -2.68
N GLN A 117 19.33 3.20 -2.15
CA GLN A 117 19.10 3.46 -0.72
C GLN A 117 18.27 2.36 -0.06
N SER A 118 18.23 1.17 -0.66
CA SER A 118 17.67 -0.02 0.02
C SER A 118 18.55 -0.34 1.22
N PHE A 119 17.94 -0.64 2.36
CA PHE A 119 18.65 -0.90 3.62
C PHE A 119 17.92 -1.93 4.46
N GLU A 120 18.61 -2.42 5.48
CA GLU A 120 18.06 -3.35 6.45
C GLU A 120 18.30 -2.82 7.85
N THR A 121 17.33 -2.99 8.75
CA THR A 121 17.46 -2.56 10.15
C THR A 121 16.66 -3.48 11.07
N GLU A 122 17.05 -3.54 12.34
CA GLU A 122 16.25 -4.20 13.38
C GLU A 122 15.10 -3.28 13.80
N LEU A 123 13.88 -3.82 13.76
CA LEU A 123 12.65 -3.15 14.19
C LEU A 123 12.21 -3.70 15.53
N SER A 124 11.84 -2.82 16.45
CA SER A 124 11.23 -3.21 17.73
C SER A 124 9.79 -3.65 17.50
N VAL A 125 9.46 -4.88 17.87
CA VAL A 125 8.17 -5.55 17.67
C VAL A 125 7.77 -6.41 18.88
N PRO A 126 7.66 -5.84 20.10
CA PRO A 126 7.38 -6.61 21.31
C PRO A 126 6.06 -7.38 21.24
N MET A 127 5.02 -6.80 20.64
CA MET A 127 3.72 -7.47 20.44
C MET A 127 3.85 -8.76 19.61
N LEU A 128 4.78 -8.79 18.65
CA LEU A 128 5.02 -9.96 17.82
C LEU A 128 5.72 -11.06 18.63
N ALA A 129 6.64 -10.68 19.51
CA ALA A 129 7.29 -11.60 20.44
C ALA A 129 6.30 -12.17 21.47
N GLU A 130 5.37 -11.35 21.96
CA GLU A 130 4.32 -11.79 22.89
C GLU A 130 3.36 -12.79 22.25
N LYS A 131 2.95 -12.58 21.00
CA LYS A 131 2.01 -13.48 20.30
C LYS A 131 2.67 -14.74 19.74
N GLU A 132 3.83 -14.58 19.09
CA GLU A 132 4.46 -15.64 18.30
C GLU A 132 5.73 -16.23 18.94
N GLY A 133 6.17 -15.68 20.07
CA GLY A 133 7.47 -15.97 20.69
C GLY A 133 8.65 -15.31 19.97
N GLY A 134 9.86 -15.55 20.50
CA GLY A 134 11.12 -15.09 19.91
C GLY A 134 11.60 -13.73 20.44
N SER A 135 12.45 -13.05 19.66
CA SER A 135 13.06 -11.76 20.03
C SER A 135 12.04 -10.61 19.99
N ASN A 136 12.18 -9.62 20.85
CA ASN A 136 11.43 -8.35 20.77
C ASN A 136 11.80 -7.51 19.54
N THR A 137 12.70 -7.98 18.70
CA THR A 137 13.06 -7.35 17.43
C THR A 137 12.84 -8.28 16.24
N CYS A 138 12.70 -7.70 15.05
CA CYS A 138 12.76 -8.42 13.79
C CYS A 138 13.53 -7.61 12.74
N ARG A 139 14.18 -8.31 11.81
CA ARG A 139 14.88 -7.70 10.68
C ARG A 139 13.88 -7.15 9.65
N GLY A 140 13.89 -5.86 9.39
CA GLY A 140 13.11 -5.21 8.34
C GLY A 140 13.95 -4.95 7.10
N VAL A 141 13.51 -5.46 5.94
CA VAL A 141 14.16 -5.25 4.63
C VAL A 141 13.41 -4.16 3.85
N PHE A 142 14.06 -3.02 3.62
CA PHE A 142 13.45 -1.85 2.98
C PHE A 142 13.99 -1.65 1.57
N ILE A 143 13.16 -1.89 0.54
CA ILE A 143 13.54 -1.74 -0.87
C ILE A 143 12.62 -0.70 -1.51
N ARG A 144 13.16 0.49 -1.80
CA ARG A 144 12.37 1.68 -2.23
C ARG A 144 11.10 1.86 -1.38
N ALA A 145 11.24 1.61 -0.08
CA ALA A 145 10.08 1.42 0.78
C ALA A 145 9.25 2.72 0.88
N PRO A 146 7.91 2.59 0.94
CA PRO A 146 7.07 3.69 1.41
C PRO A 146 7.27 3.93 2.90
N ALA A 147 6.64 4.96 3.44
CA ALA A 147 6.48 5.12 4.88
C ALA A 147 5.10 5.70 5.22
N ILE A 148 4.60 5.43 6.41
CA ILE A 148 3.30 5.90 6.88
C ILE A 148 3.53 7.21 7.65
N LEU A 149 2.91 8.28 7.18
CA LEU A 149 3.08 9.63 7.74
C LEU A 149 2.08 9.90 8.86
N GLU A 150 0.85 9.46 8.66
CA GLU A 150 -0.30 9.71 9.53
C GLU A 150 -1.19 8.48 9.55
N VAL A 151 -1.89 8.29 10.68
CA VAL A 151 -2.82 7.19 10.91
C VAL A 151 -4.05 7.73 11.65
N GLY A 152 -5.21 7.14 11.38
CA GLY A 152 -6.46 7.41 12.12
C GLY A 152 -6.45 6.88 13.56
N SER A 153 -7.46 7.24 14.33
CA SER A 153 -7.57 6.86 15.76
C SER A 153 -7.68 5.36 16.00
N ASP A 154 -8.23 4.62 15.03
CA ASP A 154 -8.49 3.18 15.15
C ASP A 154 -7.33 2.32 14.61
N VAL A 155 -6.23 2.97 14.22
CA VAL A 155 -5.05 2.30 13.67
C VAL A 155 -4.00 2.11 14.76
N GLU A 156 -3.67 0.85 15.02
CA GLU A 156 -2.61 0.44 15.94
C GLU A 156 -1.24 0.52 15.23
N ILE A 157 -0.29 1.23 15.83
CA ILE A 157 1.11 1.29 15.37
C ILE A 157 1.86 0.09 15.94
N LEU A 158 2.37 -0.77 15.06
CA LEU A 158 3.10 -1.98 15.44
C LEU A 158 4.62 -1.81 15.40
N ALA A 159 5.13 -0.95 14.53
CA ALA A 159 6.57 -0.67 14.45
C ALA A 159 6.88 0.69 13.84
N GLU A 160 8.01 1.25 14.28
CA GLU A 160 8.60 2.47 13.74
C GLU A 160 10.09 2.26 13.41
N CYS A 161 10.57 2.95 12.39
CA CYS A 161 11.97 2.96 11.96
C CYS A 161 12.58 4.36 12.13
N PRO A 162 13.85 4.49 12.55
CA PRO A 162 14.57 5.75 12.46
C PRO A 162 14.60 6.29 11.02
N VAL A 163 14.47 7.60 10.87
CA VAL A 163 14.67 8.27 9.58
C VAL A 163 16.17 8.51 9.38
N PRO A 164 16.79 8.03 8.27
CA PRO A 164 18.21 8.24 8.03
C PRO A 164 18.59 9.73 7.97
N SER A 165 19.64 10.12 8.69
CA SER A 165 20.16 11.48 8.75
C SER A 165 20.69 11.94 7.37
N GLY A 166 20.41 13.19 7.01
CA GLY A 166 20.87 13.79 5.74
C GLY A 166 19.88 13.72 4.58
N ARG A 167 18.60 13.38 4.83
CA ARG A 167 17.56 13.55 3.80
C ARG A 167 17.13 15.00 3.65
N PRO A 168 16.86 15.45 2.41
CA PRO A 168 16.08 16.66 2.22
C PRO A 168 14.74 16.47 2.94
N SER A 169 14.32 17.51 3.65
CA SER A 169 12.95 17.70 4.11
C SER A 169 11.94 17.11 3.12
N ILE A 170 11.19 16.08 3.54
CA ILE A 170 10.19 15.46 2.66
C ILE A 170 9.01 16.42 2.61
N THR A 171 8.80 17.01 1.44
CA THR A 171 7.69 17.90 1.14
C THR A 171 6.40 17.09 1.04
N ILE A 172 5.50 17.28 1.99
CA ILE A 172 4.15 16.73 1.94
C ILE A 172 3.25 17.82 1.35
N PRO A 173 2.46 17.55 0.29
CA PRO A 173 1.43 18.48 -0.15
C PRO A 173 0.38 18.64 0.96
N SER A 174 0.18 19.87 1.45
CA SER A 174 -0.86 20.15 2.44
C SER A 174 -2.24 19.76 1.89
N ALA A 175 -3.11 19.24 2.77
CA ALA A 175 -4.43 18.73 2.40
C ALA A 175 -5.52 19.81 2.33
N GLU A 176 -5.18 21.08 2.57
CA GLU A 176 -6.15 22.18 2.63
C GLU A 176 -6.10 23.02 1.34
N GLY A 177 -7.22 23.07 0.63
CA GLY A 177 -7.52 24.16 -0.31
C GLY A 177 -7.36 23.86 -1.80
N VAL A 178 -8.17 22.97 -2.35
CA VAL A 178 -8.71 23.22 -3.71
C VAL A 178 -10.10 23.81 -3.53
N GLU A 179 -10.16 25.01 -2.95
CA GLU A 179 -11.33 25.86 -3.13
C GLU A 179 -11.14 26.58 -4.46
N MET A 180 -11.96 26.23 -5.44
CA MET A 180 -11.99 26.91 -6.72
C MET A 180 -12.51 28.33 -6.47
N CYS A 181 -11.63 29.30 -6.26
CA CYS A 181 -11.99 30.71 -6.17
C CYS A 181 -12.50 31.18 -7.54
N VAL A 182 -13.80 31.03 -7.81
CA VAL A 182 -14.47 31.61 -8.99
C VAL A 182 -15.00 33.02 -8.72
N SER A 183 -14.71 33.62 -7.56
CA SER A 183 -15.23 34.96 -7.23
C SER A 183 -14.13 35.88 -6.73
N GLY A 184 -13.71 36.81 -7.60
CA GLY A 184 -13.01 38.03 -7.19
C GLY A 184 -11.50 38.01 -7.35
N CYS A 185 -10.99 37.84 -8.58
CA CYS A 185 -9.60 38.13 -8.88
C CYS A 185 -9.44 39.64 -9.16
N SER A 186 -9.22 40.43 -8.10
CA SER A 186 -8.95 41.86 -8.20
C SER A 186 -7.55 42.22 -7.68
N PHE A 187 -6.53 41.40 -7.91
CA PHE A 187 -5.13 41.77 -7.66
C PHE A 187 -4.20 40.91 -8.52
N TYR A 188 -3.80 41.41 -9.68
CA TYR A 188 -2.60 40.93 -10.37
C TYR A 188 -1.55 42.04 -10.38
N SER A 189 -0.36 41.71 -9.88
CA SER A 189 0.84 42.54 -10.01
C SER A 189 1.15 42.76 -11.50
N SER A 190 1.39 44.02 -11.86
CA SER A 190 1.51 44.58 -13.22
C SER A 190 2.70 44.07 -14.05
N THR A 191 3.41 43.03 -13.62
CA THR A 191 4.65 42.55 -14.27
C THR A 191 4.50 41.20 -14.98
N LEU A 192 3.55 40.35 -14.57
CA LEU A 192 3.29 39.05 -15.23
C LEU A 192 2.31 39.16 -16.40
N LEU A 193 1.33 40.08 -16.29
CA LEU A 193 0.38 40.38 -17.36
C LEU A 193 1.08 40.95 -18.61
N THR A 194 2.09 41.81 -18.42
CA THR A 194 2.76 42.53 -19.53
C THR A 194 3.56 41.60 -20.44
N LYS A 195 4.20 40.56 -19.89
CA LYS A 195 4.95 39.57 -20.68
C LYS A 195 4.04 38.62 -21.46
N CYS A 196 2.86 38.32 -20.94
CA CYS A 196 1.86 37.54 -21.68
C CYS A 196 1.19 38.39 -22.77
N PHE A 197 0.98 39.68 -22.51
CA PHE A 197 0.38 40.63 -23.47
C PHE A 197 1.28 40.89 -24.68
N GLU A 198 2.59 41.08 -24.51
CA GLU A 198 3.53 41.33 -25.63
C GLU A 198 3.58 40.17 -26.64
N LYS A 199 3.48 38.93 -26.15
CA LYS A 199 3.49 37.73 -27.01
C LYS A 199 2.17 37.55 -27.77
N TYR A 200 1.05 37.99 -27.20
CA TYR A 200 -0.29 37.89 -27.81
C TYR A 200 -0.61 39.05 -28.77
N TYR A 201 -0.13 40.26 -28.47
CA TYR A 201 -0.33 41.45 -29.32
C TYR A 201 0.33 41.30 -30.71
N TYR A 202 1.40 40.50 -30.79
CA TYR A 202 2.05 40.15 -32.05
C TYR A 202 1.28 39.12 -32.91
N MET A 203 0.33 38.39 -32.32
CA MET A 203 -0.47 37.38 -33.02
C MET A 203 -1.84 37.89 -33.47
N SER A 204 -2.34 38.98 -32.89
CA SER A 204 -3.69 39.51 -33.13
C SER A 204 -3.76 40.62 -34.20
N SER A 205 -2.64 41.01 -34.80
CA SER A 205 -2.55 42.11 -35.79
C SER A 205 -3.20 41.81 -37.17
N GLY A 206 -4.08 40.80 -37.27
CA GLY A 206 -4.62 40.31 -38.54
C GLY A 206 -6.13 40.06 -38.60
N TYR A 207 -6.92 40.43 -37.58
CA TYR A 207 -8.36 40.14 -37.55
C TYR A 207 -9.23 41.40 -37.35
N PRO A 208 -10.17 41.71 -38.26
CA PRO A 208 -10.88 43.00 -38.30
C PRO A 208 -12.20 43.07 -37.49
N ASP A 209 -12.57 42.05 -36.71
CA ASP A 209 -13.84 42.01 -35.96
C ASP A 209 -13.59 41.71 -34.47
N GLY A 210 -13.96 42.67 -33.61
CA GLY A 210 -13.74 42.64 -32.17
C GLY A 210 -14.52 41.58 -31.40
N SER A 211 -15.51 40.92 -32.01
CA SER A 211 -16.32 39.86 -31.37
C SER A 211 -15.60 38.51 -31.25
N LEU A 212 -14.59 38.25 -32.09
CA LEU A 212 -13.71 37.08 -31.99
C LEU A 212 -12.66 37.24 -30.90
N VAL A 213 -12.28 38.48 -30.58
CA VAL A 213 -11.23 38.79 -29.60
C VAL A 213 -11.70 38.46 -28.18
N GLU A 214 -12.95 38.74 -27.83
CA GLU A 214 -13.52 38.40 -26.51
C GLU A 214 -13.60 36.89 -26.26
N ASN A 215 -14.03 36.12 -27.28
CA ASN A 215 -14.10 34.65 -27.18
C ASN A 215 -12.71 34.03 -27.11
N ILE A 216 -11.74 34.54 -27.87
CA ILE A 216 -10.35 34.10 -27.78
C ILE A 216 -9.76 34.50 -26.42
N LEU A 217 -10.04 35.69 -25.88
CA LEU A 217 -9.59 36.09 -24.55
C LEU A 217 -10.16 35.18 -23.47
N GLN A 218 -11.45 34.83 -23.54
CA GLN A 218 -12.12 33.91 -22.61
C GLN A 218 -11.53 32.49 -22.67
N ILE A 219 -11.30 31.96 -23.87
CA ILE A 219 -10.65 30.65 -24.05
C ILE A 219 -9.20 30.70 -23.58
N THR A 220 -8.47 31.78 -23.86
CA THR A 220 -7.08 31.96 -23.44
C THR A 220 -6.99 32.16 -21.92
N LEU A 221 -7.94 32.86 -21.29
CA LEU A 221 -8.05 32.96 -19.82
C LEU A 221 -8.40 31.61 -19.19
N SER A 222 -9.28 30.83 -19.82
CA SER A 222 -9.61 29.47 -19.36
C SER A 222 -8.39 28.55 -19.42
N LEU A 223 -7.62 28.62 -20.51
CA LEU A 223 -6.39 27.84 -20.69
C LEU A 223 -5.25 28.33 -19.78
N LEU A 224 -5.12 29.65 -19.59
CA LEU A 224 -4.21 30.26 -18.62
C LEU A 224 -4.62 29.94 -17.19
N CYS A 225 -5.91 29.82 -16.85
CA CYS A 225 -6.36 29.42 -15.50
C CYS A 225 -6.10 27.93 -15.22
N THR A 226 -6.18 27.05 -16.23
CA THR A 226 -5.69 25.67 -16.10
C THR A 226 -4.16 25.61 -15.93
N ASP A 227 -3.42 26.57 -16.49
CA ASP A 227 -1.97 26.70 -16.29
C ASP A 227 -1.58 27.50 -15.02
N LEU A 228 -2.46 28.36 -14.48
CA LEU A 228 -2.24 29.16 -13.26
C LEU A 228 -2.52 28.41 -11.96
N GLN A 229 -3.02 27.16 -12.04
CA GLN A 229 -2.86 26.19 -10.94
C GLN A 229 -1.37 25.97 -10.57
N CYS A 230 -0.42 26.52 -11.33
CA CYS A 230 1.00 26.48 -11.05
C CYS A 230 1.58 27.64 -10.20
N ILE A 231 0.80 28.60 -9.68
CA ILE A 231 1.38 29.76 -8.95
C ILE A 231 0.64 30.12 -7.64
N LEU A 232 0.09 29.13 -6.94
CA LEU A 232 -0.02 29.26 -5.47
C LEU A 232 1.16 28.49 -4.86
N PRO A 233 1.94 29.09 -3.95
CA PRO A 233 2.96 28.35 -3.23
C PRO A 233 2.22 27.25 -2.46
N TRP A 234 2.35 26.01 -2.94
CA TRP A 234 2.00 24.82 -2.19
C TRP A 234 2.63 25.02 -0.80
N GLN A 235 1.83 25.06 0.26
CA GLN A 235 2.41 25.09 1.60
C GLN A 235 3.10 23.74 1.80
N GLU A 236 4.41 23.76 1.60
CA GLU A 236 5.28 22.62 1.70
C GLU A 236 5.53 22.32 3.18
N GLU A 237 4.86 21.32 3.73
CA GLU A 237 5.19 20.84 5.06
C GLU A 237 6.39 19.90 4.99
N VAL A 238 7.39 20.19 5.82
CA VAL A 238 8.60 19.38 5.99
C VAL A 238 8.32 18.29 7.00
N TYR A 239 8.44 17.01 6.61
CA TYR A 239 8.44 15.92 7.58
C TYR A 239 9.65 16.03 8.51
N SER A 240 9.41 16.32 9.79
CA SER A 240 10.43 16.69 10.79
C SER A 240 10.67 15.66 11.90
N LYS A 241 9.99 14.50 11.85
CA LYS A 241 10.11 13.46 12.90
C LYS A 241 11.35 12.59 12.70
N ASP A 242 12.01 12.24 13.81
CA ASP A 242 13.19 11.35 13.82
C ASP A 242 12.85 9.88 13.53
N ARG A 243 11.58 9.50 13.69
CA ARG A 243 11.05 8.17 13.42
C ARG A 243 9.87 8.25 12.46
N VAL A 244 9.62 7.16 11.76
CA VAL A 244 8.48 7.03 10.86
C VAL A 244 7.82 5.66 11.05
N ILE A 245 6.51 5.63 10.89
CA ILE A 245 5.70 4.42 11.06
C ILE A 245 5.94 3.50 9.86
N VAL A 246 6.20 2.22 10.16
CA VAL A 246 6.54 1.19 9.15
C VAL A 246 5.75 -0.10 9.29
N ALA A 247 4.97 -0.28 10.37
CA ALA A 247 3.98 -1.34 10.46
C ALA A 247 2.75 -0.88 11.26
N VAL A 248 1.56 -1.21 10.78
CA VAL A 248 0.28 -0.86 11.40
C VAL A 248 -0.74 -1.97 11.25
N ARG A 249 -1.73 -1.99 12.14
CA ARG A 249 -2.94 -2.82 12.03
C ARG A 249 -4.18 -1.96 12.24
N GLN A 250 -5.22 -2.19 11.44
CA GLN A 250 -6.56 -1.64 11.67
C GLN A 250 -7.58 -2.77 11.52
N GLY A 251 -8.11 -3.27 12.63
CA GLY A 251 -9.01 -4.42 12.63
C GLY A 251 -8.41 -5.65 11.95
N ASN A 252 -8.99 -6.05 10.81
CA ASN A 252 -8.59 -7.16 9.95
C ASN A 252 -7.50 -6.79 8.92
N ILE A 253 -7.08 -5.52 8.83
CA ILE A 253 -6.07 -5.07 7.87
C ILE A 253 -4.72 -4.95 8.57
N LEU A 254 -3.70 -5.57 8.00
CA LEU A 254 -2.29 -5.46 8.38
C LEU A 254 -1.54 -4.76 7.26
N ALA A 255 -0.58 -3.89 7.61
CA ALA A 255 0.29 -3.31 6.60
C ALA A 255 1.72 -3.10 7.12
N THR A 256 2.71 -3.41 6.27
CA THR A 256 4.14 -3.22 6.56
C THR A 256 4.82 -2.50 5.40
N ALA A 257 5.66 -1.53 5.68
CA ALA A 257 6.44 -0.81 4.68
C ALA A 257 7.65 -1.61 4.17
N PHE A 258 8.09 -2.61 4.91
CA PHE A 258 9.20 -3.50 4.61
C PHE A 258 8.72 -4.86 4.09
N HIS A 259 9.68 -5.70 3.69
CA HIS A 259 9.48 -7.01 3.10
C HIS A 259 9.84 -8.16 4.05
N PRO A 260 8.95 -8.56 4.98
CA PRO A 260 9.21 -9.69 5.88
C PRO A 260 9.37 -11.02 5.13
N GLU A 261 8.77 -11.16 3.94
CA GLU A 261 8.87 -12.33 3.07
C GLU A 261 10.28 -12.60 2.56
N LEU A 262 11.17 -11.60 2.59
CA LEU A 262 12.57 -11.73 2.21
C LEU A 262 13.47 -12.22 3.36
N THR A 263 12.89 -12.49 4.53
CA THR A 263 13.62 -12.96 5.71
C THR A 263 13.29 -14.42 6.03
N SER A 264 14.04 -15.01 6.95
CA SER A 264 13.71 -16.33 7.53
C SER A 264 12.67 -16.23 8.65
N ASP A 265 12.44 -15.03 9.20
CA ASP A 265 11.46 -14.82 10.28
C ASP A 265 10.04 -14.84 9.71
N CYS A 266 9.27 -15.87 10.07
CA CYS A 266 7.90 -16.05 9.60
C CYS A 266 6.85 -15.57 10.61
N ARG A 267 7.25 -14.87 11.69
CA ARG A 267 6.30 -14.42 12.73
C ARG A 267 5.25 -13.46 12.20
N TRP A 268 5.61 -12.56 11.28
CA TRP A 268 4.62 -11.70 10.61
C TRP A 268 3.55 -12.49 9.84
N HIS A 269 3.97 -13.56 9.14
CA HIS A 269 3.03 -14.45 8.44
C HIS A 269 2.14 -15.21 9.42
N ARG A 270 2.67 -15.69 10.55
CA ARG A 270 1.87 -16.37 11.57
C ARG A 270 0.89 -15.41 12.26
N PHE A 271 1.34 -14.22 12.61
CA PHE A 271 0.50 -13.16 13.16
C PHE A 271 -0.67 -12.84 12.23
N PHE A 272 -0.42 -12.75 10.92
CA PHE A 272 -1.47 -12.58 9.91
C PHE A 272 -2.44 -13.76 9.86
N LEU A 273 -1.97 -15.01 9.96
CA LEU A 273 -2.84 -16.18 10.02
C LEU A 273 -3.67 -16.25 11.31
N ASP A 274 -3.14 -15.74 12.42
CA ASP A 274 -3.90 -15.66 13.66
C ASP A 274 -5.01 -14.61 13.58
N MET A 275 -4.81 -13.51 12.85
CA MET A 275 -5.89 -12.57 12.51
C MET A 275 -7.04 -13.25 11.73
N ASP A 276 -6.71 -14.20 10.86
CA ASP A 276 -7.70 -15.00 10.12
C ASP A 276 -8.52 -15.92 11.02
N ARG A 277 -7.87 -16.54 12.01
CA ARG A 277 -8.53 -17.37 13.02
C ARG A 277 -9.44 -16.55 13.93
N GLU A 278 -8.99 -15.37 14.36
CA GLU A 278 -9.77 -14.42 15.15
C GLU A 278 -11.04 -13.97 14.40
N SER A 279 -10.96 -13.84 13.07
CA SER A 279 -12.08 -13.40 12.23
C SER A 279 -13.13 -14.50 11.95
N HIS A 280 -12.76 -15.78 12.08
CA HIS A 280 -13.64 -16.93 11.79
C HIS A 280 -13.64 -18.01 12.91
N PRO A 281 -14.06 -17.70 14.15
CA PRO A 281 -13.97 -18.63 15.28
C PRO A 281 -14.79 -19.93 15.12
N LYS A 282 -15.85 -19.91 14.30
CA LYS A 282 -16.77 -21.06 14.11
C LYS A 282 -16.24 -22.13 13.15
N ALA A 283 -15.27 -21.83 12.28
CA ALA A 283 -14.74 -22.80 11.32
C ALA A 283 -13.65 -23.71 11.93
N PHE A 284 -12.99 -23.26 13.01
CA PHE A 284 -11.83 -23.95 13.58
C PHE A 284 -12.17 -24.88 14.75
N SER A 285 -13.27 -24.65 15.48
CA SER A 285 -13.69 -25.55 16.58
C SER A 285 -14.07 -26.96 16.09
N ALA A 286 -14.49 -27.09 14.84
CA ALA A 286 -14.79 -28.39 14.22
C ALA A 286 -13.52 -29.22 13.89
N LEU A 287 -12.36 -28.58 13.75
CA LEU A 287 -11.10 -29.25 13.44
C LEU A 287 -10.40 -29.79 14.70
N SER A 288 -10.46 -29.06 15.81
CA SER A 288 -9.88 -29.49 17.10
C SER A 288 -10.66 -30.61 17.81
N LEU A 289 -11.91 -30.85 17.43
CA LEU A 289 -12.72 -31.97 17.95
C LEU A 289 -12.50 -33.30 17.19
N SER A 290 -11.90 -33.27 16.00
CA SER A 290 -11.63 -34.48 15.21
C SER A 290 -10.35 -35.24 15.62
N SER A 291 -9.48 -34.64 16.45
CA SER A 291 -8.23 -35.27 16.92
C SER A 291 -8.34 -35.95 18.30
N SER A 292 -9.52 -35.92 18.93
CA SER A 292 -9.68 -36.32 20.33
C SER A 292 -10.86 -37.27 20.53
N SER A 293 -10.95 -38.33 19.73
CA SER A 293 -11.72 -39.53 20.11
C SER A 293 -11.24 -40.77 19.36
N ARG A 294 -10.34 -41.52 19.99
CA ARG A 294 -10.20 -42.98 19.85
C ARG A 294 -9.36 -43.50 21.01
N GLY A 295 -10.06 -43.84 22.09
CA GLY A 295 -9.54 -44.69 23.15
C GLY A 295 -9.46 -46.14 22.69
N SER A 296 -8.30 -46.75 22.98
CA SER A 296 -8.00 -48.16 23.27
C SER A 296 -8.99 -49.26 22.84
N GLU A 297 -8.53 -50.17 21.96
CA GLU A 297 -8.31 -51.60 22.27
C GLU A 297 -7.80 -52.39 21.05
N GLY A 298 -6.93 -53.37 21.28
CA GLY A 298 -6.69 -54.51 20.37
C GLY A 298 -5.35 -54.52 19.63
N GLY A 299 -4.41 -55.34 20.10
CA GLY A 299 -3.10 -55.54 19.46
C GLY A 299 -3.13 -56.33 18.16
N SER A 300 -2.25 -55.96 17.22
CA SER A 300 -1.69 -56.87 16.21
C SER A 300 -0.39 -56.26 15.68
N LYS A 301 0.69 -57.07 15.67
CA LYS A 301 2.01 -56.70 15.16
C LYS A 301 1.97 -56.64 13.63
N THR A 302 2.23 -55.47 13.04
CA THR A 302 2.58 -55.35 11.62
C THR A 302 3.89 -54.59 11.46
N LYS A 303 4.82 -55.18 10.71
CA LYS A 303 6.21 -54.79 10.49
C LYS A 303 6.35 -53.39 9.84
N PRO A 304 7.49 -52.69 10.01
CA PRO A 304 7.74 -51.42 9.33
C PRO A 304 7.95 -51.64 7.83
N PHE A 305 7.36 -50.76 7.03
CA PHE A 305 7.57 -50.67 5.58
C PHE A 305 8.93 -50.03 5.30
N ASP A 306 9.79 -50.74 4.59
CA ASP A 306 11.02 -50.21 4.00
C ASP A 306 10.70 -49.23 2.86
N LEU A 307 11.41 -48.10 2.83
CA LEU A 307 11.40 -47.12 1.74
C LEU A 307 12.34 -47.57 0.62
N PRO A 308 12.00 -47.35 -0.68
CA PRO A 308 12.86 -47.74 -1.77
C PRO A 308 14.08 -46.81 -1.91
N ILE A 309 15.26 -47.43 -1.97
CA ILE A 309 16.52 -46.82 -2.41
C ILE A 309 16.46 -46.73 -3.94
N PHE A 310 16.67 -45.54 -4.50
CA PHE A 310 16.92 -45.37 -5.93
C PHE A 310 18.43 -45.45 -6.17
N GLU A 311 18.86 -46.44 -6.95
CA GLU A 311 20.19 -46.49 -7.60
C GLU A 311 20.25 -45.55 -8.81
#